data_AF-A0A3D5WJ97-F1
#
_entry.id   AF-A0A3D5WJ97-F1
#
_cell.length_a   1.000
_cell.length_b   1.000
_cell.length_c   1.000
_cell.angle_alpha   90.00
_cell.angle_beta   90.00
_cell.angle_gamma   90.00
#
_symmetry.space_group_name_H-M   'P 1'
#
loop_
_entity.id
_entity.type
_entity.pdbx_description
1 polymer ?
#
loop_
_entity_poly.entity_id
_entity_poly.type
_entity_poly.pdbx_seq_one_letter_code
_entity_poly.pdbx_strand_id
1 'polypeptide(L)'
;FEGMELIRPLYLVREDDIKAWRDYNDLHFIQCACKFTDTCTTCNNEENQSKRVEIKELIKRLKQVNPYVEGNIFKSIENVNLSTV
;
A
#
# COMPACT_ATOMS: atom_id res chain seq x y z
N PHE A 1 6.44 -24.76 -8.01
CA PHE A 1 7.89 -24.53 -8.00
C PHE A 1 8.40 -24.94 -6.64
N GLU A 2 8.97 -26.14 -6.56
CA GLU A 2 9.60 -26.61 -5.31
C GLU A 2 10.78 -25.69 -4.98
N GLY A 3 10.86 -25.22 -3.74
CA GLY A 3 11.92 -24.30 -3.29
C GLY A 3 11.77 -22.83 -3.67
N MET A 4 10.62 -22.39 -4.20
CA MET A 4 10.40 -20.96 -4.48
C MET A 4 9.98 -20.20 -3.22
N GLU A 5 10.71 -19.12 -2.90
CA GLU A 5 10.44 -18.25 -1.76
C GLU A 5 9.96 -16.86 -2.19
N LEU A 6 8.93 -16.35 -1.52
CA LEU A 6 8.45 -14.98 -1.71
C LEU A 6 9.19 -14.04 -0.77
N ILE A 7 10.11 -13.25 -1.31
CA ILE A 7 10.73 -12.15 -0.59
C ILE A 7 9.93 -10.85 -0.76
N ARG A 8 9.82 -10.06 0.30
CA ARG A 8 9.21 -8.72 0.28
C ARG A 8 10.23 -7.67 0.74
N PRO A 9 11.17 -7.26 -0.12
CA PRO A 9 12.29 -6.40 0.29
C PRO A 9 11.86 -5.05 0.88
N LEU A 10 10.70 -4.54 0.46
CA LEU A 10 10.16 -3.24 0.88
C LEU A 10 9.08 -3.35 1.97
N TYR A 11 8.97 -4.48 2.67
CA TYR A 11 7.90 -4.72 3.63
C TYR A 11 7.86 -3.70 4.78
N LEU A 12 9.02 -3.19 5.18
CA LEU A 12 9.17 -2.20 6.26
C LEU A 12 9.30 -0.75 5.76
N VAL A 13 9.23 -0.51 4.46
CA VAL A 13 9.40 0.82 3.85
C VAL A 13 8.04 1.46 3.66
N ARG A 14 7.87 2.73 4.04
CA ARG A 14 6.60 3.45 3.83
C ARG A 14 6.41 3.79 2.36
N GLU A 15 5.17 3.81 1.91
CA GLU A 15 4.83 4.16 0.53
C GLU A 15 5.31 5.56 0.13
N ASP A 16 5.25 6.51 1.07
CA ASP A 16 5.71 7.89 0.83
C ASP A 16 7.22 7.95 0.60
N ASP A 17 8.01 7.11 1.27
CA ASP A 17 9.46 7.00 1.05
C ASP A 17 9.77 6.40 -0.32
N ILE A 18 8.97 5.41 -0.77
CA ILE A 18 9.09 4.81 -2.12
C ILE A 18 8.79 5.86 -3.19
N LYS A 19 7.76 6.69 -2.99
CA LYS A 19 7.40 7.80 -3.91
C LYS A 19 8.51 8.85 -3.94
N ALA A 20 9.03 9.26 -2.79
CA ALA A 20 10.13 10.21 -2.70
C ALA A 20 11.40 9.69 -3.39
N TRP A 21 11.74 8.41 -3.19
CA TRP A 21 12.85 7.77 -3.88
C TRP A 21 12.63 7.71 -5.39
N ARG A 22 11.43 7.36 -5.86
CA ARG A 22 11.08 7.40 -7.28
C ARG A 22 11.32 8.79 -7.86
N ASP A 23 10.77 9.82 -7.22
CA ASP A 23 10.83 11.20 -7.71
C ASP A 23 12.26 11.74 -7.71
N TYR A 24 13.04 11.41 -6.68
CA TYR A 24 14.46 11.75 -6.60
C TYR A 24 15.29 11.15 -7.75
N ASN A 25 14.91 9.96 -8.24
CA ASN A 25 15.61 9.27 -9.32
C ASN A 25 14.96 9.48 -10.71
N ASP A 26 13.99 10.39 -10.83
CA ASP A 26 13.25 10.68 -12.07
C ASP A 26 12.61 9.42 -12.72
N LEU A 27 12.14 8.50 -11.88
CA LEU A 27 11.57 7.23 -12.33
C LEU A 27 10.08 7.36 -12.65
N HIS A 28 9.68 6.88 -13.82
CA HIS A 28 8.30 6.89 -14.28
C HIS A 28 7.75 5.46 -14.37
N PHE A 29 6.81 5.13 -13.48
CA PHE A 29 6.18 3.80 -13.45
C PHE A 29 4.80 3.81 -14.12
N ILE A 30 4.48 2.73 -14.82
CA ILE A 30 3.11 2.45 -15.27
C ILE A 30 2.21 2.22 -14.04
N GLN A 31 0.96 2.69 -14.07
CA GLN A 31 0.06 2.59 -12.92
C GLN A 31 -0.47 1.16 -12.69
N CYS A 32 -0.84 0.45 -13.76
CA CYS A 32 -1.17 -0.96 -13.77
C CYS A 32 -0.99 -1.49 -15.20
N ALA A 33 -0.62 -2.76 -15.35
CA ALA A 33 -0.63 -3.47 -16.64
C ALA A 33 -1.93 -4.26 -16.86
N CYS A 34 -2.94 -3.99 -16.04
CA CYS A 34 -4.23 -4.64 -16.15
C CYS A 34 -5.04 -4.02 -17.30
N LYS A 35 -5.79 -4.83 -18.06
CA LYS A 35 -6.67 -4.35 -19.13
C LYS A 35 -7.69 -3.28 -18.69
N PHE A 36 -7.91 -3.14 -17.38
CA PHE A 36 -8.79 -2.12 -16.79
C PHE A 36 -8.20 -0.70 -16.84
N THR A 37 -6.88 -0.55 -17.01
CA THR A 37 -6.22 0.77 -17.00
C THR A 37 -5.94 1.35 -18.39
N ASP A 38 -6.07 0.57 -19.48
CA ASP A 38 -5.90 1.10 -20.85
C ASP A 38 -6.98 2.13 -21.23
N THR A 39 -8.14 2.09 -20.58
CA THR A 39 -9.24 3.06 -20.76
C THR A 39 -9.26 4.19 -19.72
N CYS A 40 -8.34 4.18 -18.74
CA CYS A 40 -8.40 5.07 -17.56
C CYS A 40 -7.34 6.17 -17.50
N THR A 41 -6.75 6.56 -18.62
CA THR A 41 -6.10 7.87 -18.74
C THR A 41 -7.11 9.03 -18.81
N THR A 42 -8.39 8.74 -19.08
CA THR A 42 -9.50 9.71 -19.14
C THR A 42 -10.51 9.61 -17.97
N CYS A 43 -10.34 8.65 -17.06
CA CYS A 43 -11.20 8.49 -15.89
C CYS A 43 -10.85 9.54 -14.82
N ASN A 44 -11.37 10.75 -14.99
CA ASN A 44 -11.36 11.75 -13.93
C ASN A 44 -12.11 11.22 -12.69
N ASN A 45 -11.32 10.89 -11.66
CA ASN A 45 -11.52 11.18 -10.24
C ASN A 45 -12.74 10.70 -9.45
N GLU A 46 -13.73 9.96 -9.98
CA GLU A 46 -14.89 9.55 -9.15
C GLU A 46 -15.18 8.05 -9.05
N GLU A 47 -14.68 7.21 -9.97
CA GLU A 47 -15.07 5.78 -10.02
C GLU A 47 -14.08 4.78 -9.39
N ASN A 48 -12.89 5.20 -8.96
CA ASN A 48 -11.84 4.29 -8.47
C ASN A 48 -11.81 4.11 -6.93
N GLN A 49 -12.97 3.93 -6.30
CA GLN A 49 -13.07 3.63 -4.86
C GLN A 49 -12.81 2.15 -4.55
N SER A 50 -11.57 1.70 -4.76
CA SER A 50 -11.19 0.36 -4.29
C SER A 50 -11.18 0.33 -2.76
N LYS A 51 -11.48 -0.84 -2.16
CA LYS A 51 -11.31 -1.05 -0.71
C LYS A 51 -9.90 -0.74 -0.24
N ARG A 52 -8.89 -0.92 -1.10
CA ARG A 52 -7.51 -0.51 -0.81
C ARG A 52 -7.38 1.01 -0.61
N VAL A 53 -8.01 1.81 -1.46
CA VAL A 53 -8.00 3.28 -1.36
C VAL A 53 -8.75 3.73 -0.11
N GLU A 54 -9.96 3.18 0.11
CA GLU A 54 -10.79 3.47 1.28
C GLU A 54 -10.03 3.23 2.61
N ILE A 55 -9.34 2.09 2.73
CA ILE A 55 -8.55 1.76 3.93
C ILE A 55 -7.35 2.69 4.09
N LYS A 56 -6.66 3.07 3.00
CA LYS A 56 -5.56 4.05 3.08
C LYS A 56 -6.04 5.41 3.58
N GLU A 57 -7.20 5.87 3.11
CA GLU A 57 -7.80 7.13 3.57
C GLU A 57 -8.23 7.07 5.04
N LEU A 58 -8.79 5.93 5.47
CA LEU A 58 -9.10 5.70 6.87
C LEU A 58 -7.84 5.79 7.74
N ILE A 59 -6.76 5.08 7.39
CA ILE A 59 -5.50 5.10 8.13
C ILE A 59 -4.93 6.53 8.18
N LYS A 60 -4.97 7.26 7.07
CA LYS A 60 -4.54 8.67 7.00
C LYS A 60 -5.33 9.57 7.96
N ARG A 61 -6.64 9.39 8.06
CA ARG A 61 -7.48 10.12 9.02
C ARG A 61 -7.13 9.77 10.47
N LEU A 62 -6.94 8.49 10.77
CA LEU A 62 -6.54 8.07 12.13
C LEU A 62 -5.17 8.62 12.54
N LYS A 63 -4.25 8.79 11.59
CA LYS A 63 -2.90 9.34 11.84
C LYS A 63 -2.92 10.79 12.33
N GLN A 64 -3.95 11.55 12.00
CA GLN A 64 -4.14 12.93 12.47
C GLN A 64 -4.32 13.00 13.98
N VAL A 65 -4.93 11.98 14.58
CA VAL A 65 -5.18 11.88 16.02
C VAL A 65 -4.08 11.09 16.72
N ASN A 66 -3.57 10.03 16.08
CA ASN A 66 -2.49 9.22 16.60
C ASN A 66 -1.37 9.04 15.56
N PRO A 67 -0.25 9.79 15.69
CA PRO A 67 0.88 9.69 14.75
C PRO A 67 1.48 8.28 14.62
N TYR A 68 1.30 7.43 15.63
CA TYR A 68 1.84 6.07 15.68
C TYR A 68 0.90 4.99 15.12
N VAL A 69 -0.30 5.36 14.66
CA VAL A 69 -1.34 4.39 14.27
C VAL A 69 -0.88 3.39 13.20
N GLU A 70 -0.12 3.84 12.21
CA GLU A 70 0.40 2.97 11.15
C GLU A 70 1.40 1.94 11.68
N GLY A 71 2.22 2.32 12.66
CA GLY A 71 3.16 1.42 13.33
C GLY A 71 2.43 0.43 14.24
N ASN A 72 1.41 0.89 14.96
CA ASN A 72 0.61 0.06 15.86
C ASN A 72 -0.19 -1.00 15.08
N ILE A 73 -0.86 -0.62 13.99
CA ILE A 73 -1.58 -1.55 13.10
C ILE A 73 -0.60 -2.56 12.49
N PHE A 74 0.57 -2.10 12.06
CA PHE A 74 1.57 -3.01 11.51
C PHE A 74 2.05 -4.02 12.56
N LYS A 75 2.37 -3.57 13.77
CA LYS A 75 2.85 -4.42 14.85
C LYS A 75 1.78 -5.35 15.43
N SER A 76 0.49 -5.01 15.28
CA SER A 76 -0.60 -5.84 15.83
C SER A 76 -0.68 -7.23 15.19
N ILE A 77 -0.05 -7.44 14.03
CA ILE A 77 0.01 -8.75 13.38
C ILE A 77 1.11 -9.66 13.95
N GLU A 78 2.09 -9.11 14.67
CA GLU A 78 3.25 -9.88 15.17
C GLU A 78 2.94 -10.69 16.43
N ASN A 79 1.93 -10.27 17.20
CA ASN A 79 1.60 -10.86 18.51
C ASN A 79 0.16 -11.42 18.53
N VAL A 80 -0.26 -12.05 17.44
CA VAL A 80 -1.58 -12.70 17.34
C VAL A 80 -1.47 -14.13 17.82
N ASN A 81 -2.36 -14.53 18.73
CA ASN A 81 -2.45 -15.93 19.12
C ASN A 81 -3.03 -16.75 17.96
N LEU A 82 -2.19 -17.59 17.35
CA LEU A 82 -2.56 -18.44 16.22
C LEU A 82 -3.35 -19.69 16.64
N SER A 83 -3.42 -20.03 17.94
CA SER A 83 -4.11 -21.25 18.41
C SER A 83 -5.62 -21.09 18.60
N THR A 84 -6.14 -19.88 18.40
CA THR A 84 -7.56 -19.55 18.58
C THR A 84 -8.27 -19.15 17.28
N VAL A 85 -7.59 -19.22 16.14
CA VAL A 85 -8.09 -18.80 14.81
C VAL A 85 -8.44 -20.01 13.95
#